data_AF-A0A8X6W1J8-F1
#
_entry.id   AF-A0A8X6W1J8-F1
#
_cell.length_a   1.000
_cell.length_b   1.000
_cell.length_c   1.000
_cell.angle_alpha   90.00
_cell.angle_beta   90.00
_cell.angle_gamma   90.00
#
_symmetry.space_group_name_H-M   'P 1'
#
loop_
_entity.id
_entity.type
_entity.pdbx_description
1 polymer ?
#
loop_
_entity_poly.entity_id
_entity_poly.type
_entity_poly.pdbx_seq_one_letter_code
_entity_poly.pdbx_strand_id
1 'polypeptide(L)'
;MGKVLQTCQIIIWDEYTMSHKKALEALDRTLRDFRGNRRIFGGALILLSGDFRQTLPIIPRSTPADELHACLKSSVLWRHLQKLTLKTNMRVQLQRDASAENFAKQLMDIGNGRMEIDESTQCITPASKLL
;
A
#
# COMPACT_ATOMS: atom_id res chain seq x y z
N MET A 1 -0.46 -10.77 -24.30
CA MET A 1 0.07 -10.48 -22.94
C MET A 1 1.35 -11.23 -22.59
N GLY A 2 1.47 -12.55 -22.84
CA GLY A 2 2.69 -13.30 -22.49
C GLY A 2 4.01 -12.70 -23.00
N LYS A 3 4.05 -12.25 -24.26
CA LYS A 3 5.25 -11.61 -24.85
C LYS A 3 5.66 -10.30 -24.17
N VAL A 4 4.69 -9.52 -23.65
CA VAL A 4 4.96 -8.29 -22.88
C VAL A 4 5.57 -8.65 -21.52
N LEU A 5 5.03 -9.65 -20.85
CA LEU A 5 5.55 -10.12 -19.55
C LEU A 5 6.92 -10.80 -19.67
N GLN A 6 7.29 -11.30 -20.85
CA GLN A 6 8.62 -11.84 -21.13
C GLN A 6 9.68 -10.75 -21.27
N THR A 7 9.33 -9.59 -21.85
CA THR A 7 10.28 -8.53 -22.18
C THR A 7 10.25 -7.35 -21.21
N CYS A 8 9.20 -7.20 -20.37
CA CYS A 8 9.09 -6.03 -19.52
C CYS A 8 10.25 -5.97 -18.51
N GLN A 9 10.82 -4.78 -18.31
CA GLN A 9 11.92 -4.61 -17.38
C GLN A 9 11.43 -4.14 -16.01
N ILE A 10 10.32 -3.40 -16.00
CA ILE A 10 9.70 -2.85 -14.80
C ILE A 10 8.19 -3.09 -14.81
N ILE A 11 7.64 -3.36 -13.63
CA ILE A 11 6.21 -3.36 -13.37
C ILE A 11 5.97 -2.45 -12.18
N ILE A 12 5.05 -1.50 -12.34
CA ILE A 12 4.62 -0.59 -11.29
C ILE A 12 3.23 -1.04 -10.84
N TRP A 13 3.08 -1.27 -9.55
CA TRP A 13 1.82 -1.66 -8.93
C TRP A 13 1.43 -0.61 -7.91
N ASP A 14 0.43 0.19 -8.27
CA ASP A 14 -0.14 1.21 -7.40
C ASP A 14 -1.26 0.65 -6.51
N GLU A 15 -1.38 1.22 -5.31
CA GLU A 15 -2.27 0.77 -4.24
C GLU A 15 -2.16 -0.74 -3.92
N TYR A 16 -0.92 -1.26 -3.86
CA TYR A 16 -0.69 -2.69 -3.61
C TYR A 16 -1.19 -3.16 -2.23
N THR A 17 -1.38 -2.25 -1.27
CA THR A 17 -1.75 -2.57 0.12
C THR A 17 -3.12 -3.26 0.22
N MET A 18 -4.00 -3.00 -0.74
CA MET A 18 -5.30 -3.67 -0.88
C MET A 18 -5.20 -5.07 -1.51
N SER A 19 -4.05 -5.43 -2.07
CA SER A 19 -3.88 -6.69 -2.79
C SER A 19 -3.47 -7.82 -1.84
N HIS A 20 -4.10 -8.98 -1.98
CA HIS A 20 -3.70 -10.17 -1.25
C HIS A 20 -2.29 -10.61 -1.68
N LYS A 21 -1.42 -10.97 -0.73
CA LYS A 21 -0.06 -11.45 -0.96
C LYS A 21 0.08 -12.53 -2.04
N LYS A 22 -0.93 -13.39 -2.18
CA LYS A 22 -0.94 -14.48 -3.17
C LYS A 22 -0.89 -13.94 -4.59
N ALA A 23 -1.41 -12.73 -4.84
CA ALA A 23 -1.34 -12.10 -6.15
C ALA A 23 0.11 -11.72 -6.50
N LEU A 24 0.88 -11.18 -5.55
CA LEU A 24 2.31 -10.89 -5.78
C LEU A 24 3.13 -12.17 -5.93
N GLU A 25 2.85 -13.18 -5.11
CA GLU A 25 3.54 -14.49 -5.18
C GLU A 25 3.22 -15.22 -6.49
N ALA A 26 1.98 -15.14 -6.98
CA ALA A 26 1.58 -15.68 -8.27
C ALA A 26 2.27 -14.93 -9.41
N LEU A 27 2.38 -13.59 -9.32
CA LEU A 27 3.11 -12.78 -10.30
C LEU A 27 4.59 -13.18 -10.37
N ASP A 28 5.25 -13.35 -9.22
CA ASP A 28 6.64 -13.82 -9.13
C ASP A 28 6.82 -15.17 -9.83
N ARG A 29 6.01 -16.17 -9.47
CA ARG A 29 6.05 -17.51 -10.11
C ARG A 29 5.85 -17.42 -11.62
N THR A 30 4.81 -16.69 -12.02
CA THR A 30 4.44 -16.52 -13.44
C THR A 30 5.57 -15.88 -14.26
N LEU A 31 6.24 -14.86 -13.72
CA LEU A 31 7.35 -14.21 -14.42
C LEU A 31 8.60 -15.08 -14.49
N ARG A 32 8.88 -15.87 -13.46
CA ARG A 32 9.98 -16.84 -13.48
C ARG A 32 9.77 -17.89 -14.57
N ASP A 33 8.55 -18.41 -14.67
CA ASP A 33 8.18 -19.44 -15.63
C ASP A 33 8.22 -18.89 -17.05
N PHE A 34 7.58 -17.75 -17.31
CA PHE A 34 7.54 -17.16 -18.66
C PHE A 34 8.92 -16.75 -19.19
N ARG A 35 9.84 -16.37 -18.31
CA ARG A 35 11.19 -15.90 -18.68
C ARG A 35 12.25 -16.99 -18.60
N GLY A 36 11.93 -18.17 -18.07
CA GLY A 36 12.93 -19.21 -17.78
C GLY A 36 14.02 -18.74 -16.82
N ASN A 37 13.73 -17.78 -15.93
CA ASN A 37 14.70 -17.15 -15.04
C ASN A 37 14.28 -17.31 -13.58
N ARG A 38 15.11 -17.96 -12.77
CA ARG A 38 14.78 -18.26 -11.34
C ARG A 38 14.95 -17.08 -10.39
N ARG A 39 15.49 -15.95 -10.85
CA ARG A 39 15.55 -14.71 -10.05
C ARG A 39 14.14 -14.23 -9.72
N ILE A 40 14.00 -13.51 -8.61
CA ILE A 40 12.71 -12.92 -8.19
C ILE A 40 12.11 -12.09 -9.36
N PHE A 41 10.82 -12.29 -9.62
CA PHE A 41 10.05 -11.78 -10.76
C PHE A 41 10.68 -12.03 -12.13
N GLY A 42 11.43 -13.13 -12.27
CA GLY A 42 12.16 -13.45 -13.50
C GLY A 42 13.19 -12.37 -13.89
N GLY A 43 13.67 -11.61 -12.90
CA GLY A 43 14.61 -10.50 -13.08
C GLY A 43 13.97 -9.16 -13.42
N ALA A 44 12.64 -9.05 -13.45
CA ALA A 44 11.96 -7.76 -13.58
C ALA A 44 12.06 -6.95 -12.27
N LEU A 45 12.20 -5.63 -12.39
CA LEU A 45 12.05 -4.72 -11.27
C LEU A 45 10.55 -4.53 -10.96
N ILE A 46 10.17 -4.70 -9.70
CA ILE A 46 8.82 -4.39 -9.25
C ILE A 46 8.87 -3.16 -8.35
N LEU A 47 8.11 -2.14 -8.70
CA LEU A 47 7.87 -0.97 -7.88
C LEU A 47 6.45 -1.07 -7.31
N LEU A 48 6.35 -1.19 -5.99
CA LEU A 48 5.08 -1.23 -5.28
C LEU A 48 4.85 0.13 -4.60
N SER A 49 3.74 0.80 -4.90
CA SER A 49 3.30 2.03 -4.23
C SER A 49 1.98 1.82 -3.50
N GLY A 50 1.86 2.43 -2.33
CA GLY A 50 0.68 2.32 -1.48
C GLY A 50 0.97 2.76 -0.05
N ASP A 51 -0.08 2.88 0.75
CA ASP A 51 0.00 3.31 2.15
C ASP A 51 -0.71 2.30 3.06
N PHE A 52 0.04 1.67 3.97
CA PHE A 52 -0.51 0.69 4.92
C PHE A 52 -1.42 1.30 5.99
N ARG A 53 -1.49 2.63 6.08
CA ARG A 53 -2.44 3.34 6.95
C ARG A 53 -3.82 3.50 6.29
N GLN A 54 -3.96 3.11 5.03
CA GLN A 54 -5.23 3.00 4.35
C GLN A 54 -5.83 1.59 4.58
N THR A 55 -6.48 1.03 3.56
CA THR A 55 -7.18 -0.25 3.63
C THR A 55 -6.22 -1.43 3.46
N LEU A 56 -6.42 -2.46 4.29
CA LEU A 56 -5.83 -3.79 4.12
C LEU A 56 -6.62 -4.58 3.06
N PRO A 57 -6.13 -5.75 2.61
CA PRO A 57 -6.87 -6.60 1.69
C PRO A 57 -8.21 -7.03 2.28
N ILE A 58 -9.31 -6.70 1.60
CA ILE A 58 -10.66 -7.03 2.05
C ILE A 58 -10.93 -8.51 1.75
N ILE A 59 -11.15 -9.31 2.79
CA ILE A 59 -11.53 -10.72 2.66
C ILE A 59 -12.91 -10.92 3.30
N PRO A 60 -13.94 -11.33 2.52
CA PRO A 60 -15.28 -11.53 3.06
C PRO A 60 -15.30 -12.57 4.17
N ARG A 61 -15.96 -12.25 5.30
CA ARG A 61 -16.11 -13.12 6.47
C ARG A 61 -14.77 -13.56 7.09
N SER A 62 -13.75 -12.72 6.96
CA SER A 62 -12.43 -12.99 7.51
C SER A 62 -12.29 -12.49 8.94
N THR A 63 -11.34 -13.07 9.67
CA THR A 63 -10.90 -12.55 10.96
C THR A 63 -9.77 -11.53 10.78
N PRO A 64 -9.49 -10.65 11.75
CA PRO A 64 -8.32 -9.77 11.68
C PRO A 64 -6.99 -10.52 11.44
N ALA A 65 -6.87 -11.75 11.94
CA ALA A 65 -5.69 -12.59 11.71
C ALA A 65 -5.58 -13.01 10.22
N ASP A 66 -6.70 -13.31 9.58
CA ASP A 66 -6.75 -13.65 8.15
C ASP A 66 -6.37 -12.46 7.28
N GLU A 67 -6.85 -11.25 7.61
CA GLU A 67 -6.48 -10.01 6.92
C GLU A 67 -4.98 -9.74 7.02
N LEU A 68 -4.42 -9.84 8.23
CA LEU A 68 -2.97 -9.71 8.46
C LEU A 68 -2.17 -10.78 7.69
N HIS A 69 -2.67 -12.01 7.65
CA HIS A 69 -2.06 -13.09 6.88
C HIS A 69 -2.22 -12.92 5.37
N ALA A 70 -3.19 -12.13 4.91
CA ALA A 70 -3.34 -11.78 3.51
C ALA A 70 -2.46 -10.59 3.09
N CYS A 71 -2.09 -9.72 4.04
CA CYS A 71 -1.24 -8.58 3.80
C CYS A 71 0.13 -8.97 3.23
N LEU A 72 0.69 -8.09 2.41
CA LEU A 72 1.99 -8.33 1.79
C LEU A 72 3.13 -8.53 2.80
N LYS A 73 3.04 -7.91 3.98
CA LYS A 73 4.01 -8.06 5.07
C LYS A 73 4.20 -9.52 5.50
N SER A 74 3.22 -10.38 5.28
CA SER A 74 3.27 -11.82 5.57
C SER A 74 3.66 -12.69 4.36
N SER A 75 4.02 -12.08 3.24
CA SER A 75 4.56 -12.78 2.07
C SER A 75 6.00 -13.20 2.28
N VAL A 76 6.39 -14.33 1.70
CA VAL A 76 7.80 -14.75 1.63
C VAL A 76 8.67 -13.73 0.90
N LEU A 77 8.08 -12.96 -0.02
CA LEU A 77 8.75 -11.95 -0.83
C LEU A 77 9.08 -10.67 -0.03
N TRP A 78 8.39 -10.42 1.08
CA TRP A 78 8.56 -9.21 1.89
C TRP A 78 10.01 -8.94 2.29
N ARG A 79 10.78 -10.00 2.59
CA ARG A 79 12.20 -9.92 2.97
C ARG A 79 13.11 -9.34 1.87
N HIS A 80 12.65 -9.35 0.62
CA HIS A 80 13.41 -8.87 -0.53
C HIS A 80 13.03 -7.45 -0.95
N LEU A 81 12.03 -6.84 -0.30
CA LEU A 81 11.60 -5.49 -0.62
C LEU A 81 12.54 -4.47 0.02
N GLN A 82 12.99 -3.53 -0.80
CA GLN A 82 13.58 -2.30 -0.32
C GLN A 82 12.48 -1.27 -0.06
N LYS A 83 12.45 -0.73 1.17
CA LYS A 83 11.46 0.28 1.56
C LYS A 83 11.99 1.67 1.23
N LEU A 84 11.19 2.42 0.48
CA LEU A 84 11.38 3.84 0.23
C LEU A 84 10.17 4.58 0.79
N THR A 85 10.39 5.72 1.44
CA THR A 85 9.32 6.49 2.10
C THR A 85 9.29 7.90 1.56
N LEU A 86 8.15 8.29 1.01
CA LEU A 86 7.87 9.68 0.65
C LEU A 86 7.42 10.43 1.92
N LYS A 87 8.06 11.56 2.21
CA LYS A 87 7.77 12.37 3.41
C LYS A 87 7.01 13.65 3.09
N THR A 88 7.07 14.10 1.83
CA THR A 88 6.51 15.38 1.41
C THR A 88 5.12 15.17 0.80
N ASN A 89 4.11 15.79 1.38
CA ASN A 89 2.76 15.83 0.81
C ASN A 89 2.69 16.92 -0.27
N MET A 90 2.91 16.52 -1.52
CA MET A 90 2.90 17.44 -2.66
C MET A 90 1.53 18.12 -2.86
N ARG A 91 0.42 17.49 -2.47
CA ARG A 91 -0.93 18.08 -2.59
C ARG A 91 -1.05 19.35 -1.74
N VAL A 92 -0.57 19.27 -0.50
CA VAL A 92 -0.54 20.43 0.42
C VAL A 92 0.45 21.48 -0.06
N GLN A 93 1.65 21.07 -0.46
CA GLN A 93 2.69 22.00 -0.89
C GLN A 93 2.30 22.83 -2.12
N LEU A 94 1.53 22.23 -3.04
CA LEU A 94 1.05 22.91 -4.24
C LEU A 94 -0.15 23.84 -3.96
N GLN A 95 -0.97 23.55 -2.96
CA GLN A 95 -2.14 24.39 -2.61
C GLN A 95 -1.76 25.73 -1.96
N ARG A 96 -0.56 25.86 -1.37
CA ARG A 96 -0.08 27.08 -0.67
C ARG A 96 -1.07 27.64 0.37
N ASP A 97 -1.89 26.78 0.95
CA ASP A 97 -2.90 27.13 1.96
C ASP A 97 -2.48 26.59 3.32
N ALA A 98 -2.38 27.47 4.32
CA ALA A 98 -2.02 27.11 5.68
C ALA A 98 -3.05 26.16 6.34
N SER A 99 -4.32 26.23 5.94
CA SER A 99 -5.37 25.34 6.43
C SER A 99 -5.20 23.90 5.92
N ALA A 100 -4.69 23.72 4.69
CA ALA A 100 -4.39 22.42 4.11
C ALA A 100 -3.26 21.69 4.85
N GLU A 101 -2.28 22.43 5.38
CA GLU A 101 -1.20 21.85 6.18
C GLU A 101 -1.73 21.31 7.52
N ASN A 102 -2.59 22.07 8.19
CA ASN A 102 -3.23 21.64 9.45
C ASN A 102 -4.12 20.42 9.25
N PHE A 103 -4.92 20.40 8.19
CA PHE A 103 -5.77 19.26 7.87
C PHE A 103 -4.95 18.01 7.50
N ALA A 104 -3.86 18.16 6.74
CA ALA A 104 -2.99 17.04 6.43
C ALA A 104 -2.30 16.45 7.67
N LYS A 105 -1.92 17.28 8.64
CA LYS A 105 -1.44 16.81 9.95
C LYS A 105 -2.51 16.00 10.68
N GLN A 106 -3.77 16.48 10.69
CA GLN A 106 -4.89 15.73 11.27
C GLN A 106 -5.11 14.38 10.57
N LEU A 107 -5.11 14.33 9.23
CA LEU A 107 -5.23 13.07 8.49
C LEU A 107 -4.09 12.09 8.83
N MET A 108 -2.87 12.61 9.04
CA MET A 108 -1.73 11.80 9.46
C MET A 108 -1.92 11.26 10.88
N ASP A 109 -2.45 12.05 11.80
CA ASP A 109 -2.73 11.60 13.17
C ASP A 109 -3.85 10.55 13.19
N ILE A 110 -4.88 10.69 12.34
CA ILE A 110 -5.90 9.65 12.12
C ILE A 110 -5.24 8.36 11.63
N GLY A 111 -4.46 8.42 10.55
CA GLY A 111 -3.79 7.24 9.99
C GLY A 111 -2.77 6.59 10.92
N ASN A 112 -2.28 7.30 11.94
CA ASN A 112 -1.39 6.78 12.97
C ASN A 112 -2.13 6.34 14.24
N GLY A 113 -3.45 6.48 14.31
CA GLY A 113 -4.26 6.14 15.49
C GLY A 113 -3.99 7.03 16.70
N ARG A 114 -3.69 8.32 16.49
CA ARG A 114 -3.35 9.29 17.56
C ARG A 114 -4.50 10.22 17.94
N MET A 115 -5.60 10.17 17.21
CA MET A 115 -6.79 10.97 17.49
C MET A 115 -7.69 10.23 18.48
N GLU A 116 -8.26 10.97 19.43
CA GLU A 116 -9.27 10.43 20.32
C GLU A 116 -10.53 10.07 19.53
N ILE A 117 -11.09 8.90 19.87
CA ILE A 117 -12.36 8.42 19.33
C ILE A 117 -13.43 8.76 20.36
N ASP A 118 -14.47 9.46 19.94
CA ASP A 118 -15.62 9.71 20.79
C ASP A 118 -16.32 8.37 21.09
N GLU A 119 -16.32 7.96 22.37
CA GLU A 119 -16.85 6.65 22.77
C GLU A 119 -18.35 6.49 22.49
N SER A 120 -19.10 7.60 22.51
CA SER A 120 -20.56 7.59 22.33
C SER A 120 -20.96 7.44 20.85
N THR A 121 -20.18 8.02 19.94
CA THR A 121 -20.48 8.02 18.50
C THR A 121 -19.59 7.09 17.69
N GLN A 122 -18.48 6.62 18.26
CA GLN A 122 -17.42 5.88 17.57
C GLN A 122 -16.81 6.67 16.39
N CYS A 123 -16.92 8.00 16.42
CA CYS A 123 -16.43 8.90 15.38
C CYS A 123 -15.15 9.62 15.80
N ILE A 124 -14.33 10.00 14.81
CA ILE A 124 -13.22 10.93 14.98
C ILE A 124 -13.66 12.28 14.43
N THR A 125 -13.48 13.35 15.21
CA THR A 125 -13.79 14.73 14.79
C THR A 125 -12.49 15.51 14.52
N PRO A 126 -12.16 15.82 13.25
CA PRO A 126 -11.02 16.68 12.94
C PRO A 126 -11.27 18.11 13.44
N ALA A 127 -10.29 18.70 14.12
CA ALA A 127 -10.42 20.05 14.68
C ALA A 127 -10.41 21.17 13.61
N SER A 128 -10.03 20.87 12.36
CA SER A 128 -10.16 21.81 11.25
C SER A 128 -11.22 21.35 10.26
N LYS A 129 -12.29 22.14 10.12
CA LYS A 129 -13.22 22.03 9.00
C LYS A 129 -12.55 22.62 7.77
N LEU A 130 -12.16 21.78 6.82
CA LEU A 130 -12.05 22.19 5.42
C LEU A 130 -13.38 21.83 4.75
N LEU A 131 -14.36 22.72 4.92
CA LEU A 131 -15.54 22.87 4.07
C LEU A 131 -15.72 24.36 3.78
#